data_AF-A0A6L9G857-F1
#
_entry.id   AF-A0A6L9G857-F1
#
_cell.length_a   1.000
_cell.length_b   1.000
_cell.length_c   1.000
_cell.angle_alpha   90.00
_cell.angle_beta   90.00
_cell.angle_gamma   90.00
#
_symmetry.space_group_name_H-M   'P 1'
#
loop_
_entity.id
_entity.type
_entity.pdbx_description
1 polymer ?
#
loop_
_entity_poly.entity_id
_entity_poly.type
_entity_poly.pdbx_seq_one_letter_code
_entity_poly.pdbx_strand_id
1 'polypeptide(L)'
;PQGISDTVEAVTAEWVGYGFFIDRLDIWASIIAAILVAALVAFSQYTKQGRAMRAVADDHQAALSVGISLRFIWVMVWSIAGFVALVAGIMWGTKSGVQFSLSLIALKALPVLMLGGFTSIPGAIVGGLIIGVGEKLFEFWIGPL
;
A
#
# COMPACT_ATOMS: atom_id res chain seq x y z
N PRO A 1 -23.86 -17.49 -5.24
CA PRO A 1 -24.51 -16.63 -6.26
C PRO A 1 -24.04 -15.18 -6.09
N GLN A 2 -22.88 -14.86 -6.68
CA GLN A 2 -22.33 -13.51 -6.74
C GLN A 2 -22.78 -12.90 -8.08
N GLY A 3 -23.98 -12.34 -8.09
CA GLY A 3 -24.50 -11.62 -9.24
C GLY A 3 -24.63 -10.15 -8.88
N ILE A 4 -23.69 -9.30 -9.31
CA ILE A 4 -23.88 -7.84 -9.35
C ILE A 4 -23.31 -7.19 -10.63
N SER A 5 -22.44 -7.82 -11.43
CA SER A 5 -22.19 -7.31 -12.79
C SER A 5 -21.63 -8.33 -13.79
N ASP A 6 -22.53 -9.09 -14.41
CA ASP A 6 -22.25 -10.00 -15.54
C ASP A 6 -21.53 -9.30 -16.70
N THR A 7 -21.67 -7.98 -16.84
CA THR A 7 -21.08 -7.20 -17.93
C THR A 7 -19.57 -6.97 -17.78
N VAL A 8 -19.06 -6.77 -16.57
CA VAL A 8 -17.60 -6.58 -16.36
C VAL A 8 -16.88 -7.93 -16.44
N GLU A 9 -17.52 -8.98 -15.93
CA GLU A 9 -17.04 -10.35 -16.00
C GLU A 9 -17.04 -10.88 -17.44
N ALA A 10 -18.13 -10.66 -18.20
CA ALA A 10 -18.21 -11.09 -19.60
C ALA A 10 -17.22 -10.34 -20.50
N VAL A 11 -17.08 -9.02 -20.34
CA VAL A 11 -16.16 -8.21 -21.18
C VAL A 11 -14.69 -8.54 -20.88
N THR A 12 -14.34 -8.83 -19.62
CA THR A 12 -12.97 -9.22 -19.25
C THR A 12 -12.66 -10.66 -19.68
N ALA A 13 -13.62 -11.58 -19.58
CA ALA A 13 -13.49 -12.95 -20.07
C ALA A 13 -13.29 -12.99 -21.59
N GLU A 14 -13.98 -12.11 -22.35
CA GLU A 14 -13.88 -12.00 -23.80
C GLU A 14 -12.57 -11.32 -24.27
N TRP A 15 -12.07 -10.33 -23.53
CA TRP A 15 -10.83 -9.61 -23.88
C TRP A 15 -9.53 -10.34 -23.51
N VAL A 16 -9.51 -11.08 -22.40
CA VAL A 16 -8.27 -11.65 -21.84
C VAL A 16 -8.13 -13.16 -22.09
N GLY A 17 -9.18 -13.85 -22.56
CA GLY A 17 -9.11 -15.25 -23.03
C GLY A 17 -8.71 -16.32 -21.99
N TYR A 18 -8.38 -15.93 -20.75
CA TYR A 18 -7.81 -16.78 -19.70
C TYR A 18 -8.70 -16.95 -18.46
N GLY A 19 -10.00 -16.65 -18.52
CA GLY A 19 -10.87 -16.79 -17.35
C GLY A 19 -10.48 -15.86 -16.19
N PHE A 20 -9.98 -14.67 -16.51
CA PHE A 20 -9.59 -13.65 -15.54
C PHE A 20 -10.84 -12.94 -15.00
N PHE A 21 -11.35 -13.41 -13.86
CA PHE A 21 -12.45 -12.75 -13.15
C PHE A 21 -11.89 -11.57 -12.34
N ILE A 22 -12.02 -10.36 -12.89
CA ILE A 22 -11.76 -9.12 -12.14
C ILE A 22 -13.02 -8.77 -11.36
N ASP A 23 -12.95 -8.90 -10.04
CA ASP A 23 -14.00 -8.42 -9.16
C ASP A 23 -14.02 -6.88 -9.19
N ARG A 24 -15.22 -6.29 -9.20
CA ARG A 24 -15.41 -4.83 -9.08
C ARG A 24 -14.70 -4.29 -7.83
N LEU A 25 -14.63 -5.08 -6.76
CA LEU A 25 -13.87 -4.73 -5.56
C LEU A 25 -12.37 -4.51 -5.85
N ASP A 26 -11.75 -5.34 -6.68
CA ASP A 26 -10.32 -5.23 -7.01
C ASP A 26 -10.02 -4.00 -7.87
N ILE A 27 -10.95 -3.61 -8.75
CA ILE A 27 -10.84 -2.38 -9.55
C ILE A 27 -10.86 -1.15 -8.64
N TRP A 28 -11.89 -1.04 -7.78
CA TRP A 28 -12.00 0.09 -6.85
C TRP A 28 -10.85 0.12 -5.86
N ALA A 29 -10.44 -1.04 -5.34
CA ALA A 29 -9.28 -1.19 -4.49
C ALA A 29 -8.02 -0.62 -5.16
N SER A 30 -7.75 -1.01 -6.40
CA SER A 30 -6.59 -0.55 -7.15
C SER A 30 -6.61 0.96 -7.39
N ILE A 31 -7.78 1.52 -7.75
CA ILE A 31 -7.95 2.97 -7.96
C ILE A 31 -7.71 3.74 -6.65
N ILE A 32 -8.32 3.30 -5.55
CA ILE A 32 -8.17 3.93 -4.24
C ILE A 32 -6.71 3.87 -3.79
N ALA A 33 -6.06 2.71 -3.92
CA ALA A 33 -4.65 2.54 -3.60
C ALA A 33 -3.76 3.48 -4.42
N ALA A 34 -3.98 3.57 -5.74
CA ALA A 34 -3.23 4.46 -6.62
C ALA A 34 -3.40 5.94 -6.22
N ILE A 35 -4.62 6.38 -5.91
CA ILE A 35 -4.90 7.74 -5.45
C ILE A 35 -4.23 8.01 -4.11
N LEU A 36 -4.34 7.08 -3.15
CA LEU A 36 -3.72 7.21 -1.82
C LEU A 36 -2.20 7.32 -1.92
N VAL A 37 -1.58 6.47 -2.74
CA VAL A 37 -0.15 6.49 -3.00
C VAL A 37 0.25 7.82 -3.64
N ALA A 38 -0.44 8.25 -4.70
CA ALA A 38 -0.14 9.51 -5.37
C ALA A 38 -0.29 10.71 -4.41
N ALA A 39 -1.35 10.73 -3.60
CA ALA A 39 -1.59 11.76 -2.60
C ALA A 39 -0.49 11.77 -1.52
N LEU A 40 -0.08 10.60 -1.02
CA LEU A 40 0.97 10.48 0.00
C LEU A 40 2.33 10.91 -0.54
N VAL A 41 2.67 10.51 -1.77
CA VAL A 41 3.90 10.94 -2.45
C VAL A 41 3.87 12.46 -2.66
N ALA A 42 2.76 12.99 -3.17
CA ALA A 42 2.64 14.42 -3.41
C ALA A 42 2.71 15.22 -2.10
N PHE A 43 2.04 14.74 -1.05
CA PHE A 43 2.10 15.33 0.29
C PHE A 43 3.54 15.33 0.82
N SER A 44 4.22 14.19 0.77
CA SER A 44 5.58 14.05 1.30
C SER A 44 6.61 14.88 0.53
N GLN A 45 6.48 14.96 -0.80
CA GLN A 45 7.46 15.62 -1.66
C GLN A 45 7.24 17.14 -1.77
N TYR A 46 6.00 17.60 -1.94
CA TYR A 46 5.70 18.99 -2.30
C TYR A 46 5.26 19.86 -1.12
N THR A 47 4.83 19.30 0.01
CA THR A 47 4.36 20.11 1.15
C THR A 47 5.48 20.52 2.11
N LYS A 48 5.29 21.65 2.81
CA LYS A 48 6.23 22.13 3.84
C LYS A 48 6.38 21.13 4.98
N GLN A 49 5.27 20.50 5.33
CA GLN A 49 5.13 19.47 6.35
C GLN A 49 5.92 18.21 5.96
N GLY A 50 5.82 17.77 4.70
CA GLY A 50 6.61 16.67 4.15
C GLY A 50 8.12 16.89 4.21
N ARG A 51 8.57 18.12 3.96
CA ARG A 51 9.99 18.48 4.12
C ARG A 51 10.43 18.50 5.58
N ALA A 52 9.58 18.98 6.48
CA ALA A 52 9.87 18.98 7.91
C ALA A 52 9.99 17.54 8.47
N MET A 53 9.16 16.60 8.00
CA MET A 53 9.28 15.18 8.36
C MET A 53 10.64 14.59 7.97
N ARG A 54 11.14 14.93 6.77
CA ARG A 54 12.47 14.47 6.31
C ARG A 54 13.61 15.09 7.11
N ALA A 55 13.54 16.39 7.42
CA ALA A 55 14.53 17.04 8.27
C ALA A 55 14.62 16.41 9.68
N VAL A 56 13.48 16.02 10.25
CA VAL A 56 13.42 15.29 11.52
C VAL A 56 13.99 13.87 11.36
N ALA A 57 13.70 13.18 10.26
CA ALA A 57 14.25 11.85 10.00
C ALA A 57 15.78 11.83 9.87
N ASP A 58 16.38 12.92 9.37
CA ASP A 58 17.83 13.06 9.25
C ASP A 58 18.49 13.38 10.60
N ASP A 59 18.03 14.44 11.29
CA ASP A 59 18.56 14.81 12.62
C ASP A 59 17.54 15.59 13.45
N HIS A 60 17.09 14.97 14.55
CA HIS A 60 16.19 15.57 15.53
C HIS A 60 16.74 16.84 16.20
N GLN A 61 18.02 16.87 16.55
CA GLN A 61 18.66 18.01 17.20
C GLN A 61 18.80 19.18 16.22
N ALA A 62 19.19 18.90 14.98
CA ALA A 62 19.23 19.91 13.93
C ALA A 62 17.84 20.48 13.66
N ALA A 63 16.81 19.64 13.55
CA ALA A 63 15.43 20.09 13.32
C ALA A 63 14.91 21.01 14.45
N LEU A 64 15.23 20.70 15.71
CA LEU A 64 14.90 21.55 16.86
C LEU A 64 15.59 22.92 16.79
N SER A 65 16.84 22.98 16.33
CA SER A 65 17.59 24.23 16.21
C SER A 65 16.97 25.22 15.20
N VAL A 66 16.24 24.73 14.20
CA VAL A 66 15.51 25.54 13.21
C VAL A 66 14.05 25.83 13.62
N GLY A 67 13.66 25.42 14.83
CA GLY A 67 12.33 25.67 15.40
C GLY A 67 11.24 24.68 14.98
N ILE A 68 11.59 23.51 14.43
CA ILE A 68 10.60 22.48 14.08
C ILE A 68 10.12 21.77 15.34
N SER A 69 8.81 21.76 15.58
CA SER A 69 8.23 21.08 16.74
C SER A 69 8.12 19.57 16.51
N LEU A 70 9.00 18.80 17.17
CA LEU A 70 9.00 17.32 17.08
C LEU A 70 7.66 16.71 17.48
N ARG A 71 7.00 17.24 18.51
CA ARG A 71 5.69 16.74 18.96
C ARG A 71 4.64 16.81 17.85
N PHE A 72 4.61 17.91 17.09
CA PHE A 72 3.67 18.07 15.99
C PHE A 72 3.97 17.09 14.86
N ILE A 73 5.26 16.93 14.51
CA ILE A 73 5.70 16.00 13.48
C ILE A 73 5.33 14.55 13.84
N TRP A 74 5.57 14.13 15.09
CA TRP A 74 5.20 12.79 15.57
C TRP A 74 3.69 12.53 15.46
N VAL A 75 2.86 13.44 15.94
CA VAL A 75 1.39 13.30 15.86
C VAL A 75 0.94 13.22 14.40
N MET A 76 1.51 14.04 13.53
CA MET A 76 1.19 14.07 12.11
C MET A 76 1.58 12.76 11.40
N VAL A 77 2.79 12.25 11.64
CA VAL A 77 3.26 10.97 11.08
C VAL A 77 2.36 9.82 11.51
N TRP A 78 2.06 9.70 12.82
CA TRP A 78 1.19 8.65 13.33
C TRP A 78 -0.24 8.75 12.81
N SER A 79 -0.76 9.96 12.65
CA SER A 79 -2.10 10.20 12.11
C SER A 79 -2.18 9.80 10.63
N ILE A 80 -1.19 10.15 9.82
CA ILE A 80 -1.13 9.77 8.41
C ILE A 80 -0.94 8.25 8.27
N ALA A 81 -0.02 7.66 9.03
CA ALA A 81 0.19 6.22 9.03
C ALA A 81 -1.08 5.45 9.44
N GLY A 82 -1.77 5.92 10.49
CA GLY A 82 -3.04 5.35 10.94
C GLY A 82 -4.15 5.47 9.88
N PHE A 83 -4.24 6.61 9.20
CA PHE A 83 -5.21 6.80 8.12
C PHE A 83 -4.96 5.85 6.94
N VAL A 84 -3.70 5.74 6.49
CA VAL A 84 -3.34 4.83 5.41
C VAL A 84 -3.58 3.36 5.81
N ALA A 85 -3.21 2.99 7.04
CA ALA A 85 -3.44 1.65 7.58
C ALA A 85 -4.93 1.32 7.70
N LEU A 86 -5.76 2.30 8.08
CA LEU A 86 -7.22 2.15 8.14
C LEU A 86 -7.79 1.84 6.76
N VAL A 87 -7.43 2.61 5.73
CA VAL A 87 -7.96 2.39 4.37
C VAL A 87 -7.50 1.04 3.83
N ALA A 88 -6.20 0.72 3.97
CA ALA A 88 -5.66 -0.58 3.57
C ALA A 88 -6.34 -1.75 4.32
N GLY A 89 -6.59 -1.58 5.62
CA GLY A 89 -7.24 -2.58 6.46
C GLY A 89 -8.69 -2.83 6.07
N ILE A 90 -9.46 -1.78 5.74
CA ILE A 90 -10.84 -1.92 5.24
C ILE A 90 -10.84 -2.69 3.92
N MET A 91 -9.97 -2.32 2.97
CA MET A 91 -9.89 -2.97 1.65
C MET A 91 -9.49 -4.45 1.75
N TRP A 92 -8.52 -4.77 2.61
CA TRP A 92 -8.13 -6.17 2.84
C TRP A 92 -9.24 -6.94 3.56
N GLY A 93 -9.83 -6.33 4.59
CA GLY A 93 -10.87 -6.95 5.41
C GLY A 93 -12.12 -7.30 4.61
N THR A 94 -12.50 -6.49 3.62
CA THR A 94 -13.63 -6.79 2.73
C THR A 94 -13.33 -7.92 1.75
N LYS A 95 -12.08 -8.05 1.26
CA LYS A 95 -11.69 -9.08 0.30
C LYS A 95 -11.44 -10.45 0.94
N SER A 96 -10.69 -10.48 2.04
CA SER A 96 -10.17 -11.74 2.60
C SER A 96 -10.72 -12.08 3.99
N GLY A 97 -11.47 -11.19 4.63
CA GLY A 97 -11.94 -11.38 6.00
C GLY A 97 -10.80 -11.46 7.03
N VAL A 98 -11.17 -11.71 8.29
CA VAL A 98 -10.19 -11.87 9.38
C VAL A 98 -9.87 -13.36 9.56
N GLN A 99 -8.62 -13.74 9.27
CA GLN A 99 -8.13 -15.12 9.35
C GLN A 99 -6.82 -15.16 10.15
N PHE A 100 -6.50 -16.29 10.78
CA PHE A 100 -5.22 -16.47 11.50
C PHE A 100 -3.98 -16.28 10.60
N SER A 101 -4.14 -16.54 9.29
CA SER A 101 -3.09 -16.33 8.27
C SER A 101 -2.68 -14.85 8.10
N LEU A 102 -3.46 -13.89 8.61
CA LEU A 102 -3.13 -12.46 8.54
C LEU A 102 -1.77 -12.11 9.16
N SER A 103 -1.35 -12.87 10.17
CA SER A 103 -0.02 -12.74 10.79
C SER A 103 1.12 -13.01 9.81
N LEU A 104 0.97 -13.99 8.91
CA LEU A 104 1.96 -14.31 7.88
C LEU A 104 2.04 -13.21 6.81
N ILE A 105 0.90 -12.63 6.45
CA ILE A 105 0.85 -11.49 5.51
C ILE A 105 1.56 -10.27 6.10
N ALA A 106 1.37 -10.00 7.39
CA ALA A 106 2.09 -8.93 8.07
C ALA A 106 3.62 -9.19 8.08
N LEU A 107 4.04 -10.45 8.28
CA LEU A 107 5.45 -10.82 8.25
C LEU A 107 6.06 -10.64 6.85
N LYS A 108 5.30 -10.89 5.78
CA LYS A 108 5.70 -10.65 4.38
C LYS A 108 5.94 -9.17 4.06
N ALA A 109 5.38 -8.24 4.85
CA ALA A 109 5.66 -6.81 4.66
C ALA A 109 7.11 -6.43 5.03
N LEU A 110 7.80 -7.23 5.86
CA LEU A 110 9.20 -6.97 6.23
C LEU A 110 10.16 -7.02 5.03
N PRO A 111 10.23 -8.10 4.23
CA PRO A 111 11.11 -8.14 3.06
C PRO A 111 10.74 -7.08 2.01
N VAL A 112 9.46 -6.74 1.88
CA VAL A 112 8.99 -5.62 1.04
C VAL A 112 9.66 -4.30 1.46
N LEU A 113 9.59 -3.98 2.76
CA LEU A 113 10.17 -2.76 3.31
C LEU A 113 11.70 -2.78 3.30
N MET A 114 12.33 -3.95 3.44
CA MET A 114 13.78 -4.09 3.31
C MET A 114 14.26 -3.81 1.88
N LEU A 115 13.57 -4.34 0.86
CA LEU A 115 13.87 -4.08 -0.55
C LEU A 115 13.60 -2.63 -0.93
N GLY A 116 12.48 -2.06 -0.46
CA GLY A 116 12.08 -0.70 -0.80
C GLY A 116 12.75 0.40 0.04
N GLY A 117 13.24 0.05 1.23
CA GLY A 117 13.81 0.98 2.21
C GLY A 117 12.74 1.66 3.09
N PHE A 118 13.03 1.80 4.38
CA PHE A 118 12.14 2.43 5.37
C PHE A 118 12.01 3.95 5.24
N THR A 119 12.94 4.60 4.54
CA THR A 119 13.02 6.06 4.43
C THR A 119 12.46 6.59 3.11
N SER A 120 12.21 5.71 2.12
CA SER A 120 11.79 6.08 0.78
C SER A 120 10.40 5.55 0.44
N ILE A 121 9.41 6.45 0.35
CA ILE A 121 8.05 6.09 -0.06
C ILE A 121 8.02 5.48 -1.47
N PRO A 122 8.66 6.06 -2.51
CA PRO A 122 8.72 5.45 -3.84
C PRO A 122 9.39 4.08 -3.83
N GLY A 123 10.45 3.92 -3.04
CA GLY A 123 11.16 2.65 -2.91
C GLY A 123 10.26 1.56 -2.30
N ALA A 124 9.52 1.87 -1.23
CA ALA A 124 8.56 0.97 -0.61
C ALA A 124 7.47 0.49 -1.59
N ILE A 125 6.99 1.36 -2.46
CA ILE A 125 5.99 1.02 -3.50
C ILE A 125 6.57 0.03 -4.51
N VAL A 126 7.78 0.32 -5.02
CA VAL A 126 8.46 -0.56 -5.99
C VAL A 126 8.76 -1.92 -5.36
N GLY A 127 9.26 -1.95 -4.12
CA GLY A 127 9.49 -3.19 -3.37
C GLY A 127 8.22 -4.01 -3.18
N GLY A 128 7.09 -3.35 -2.88
CA GLY A 128 5.79 -4.00 -2.73
C GLY A 128 5.28 -4.62 -4.02
N LEU A 129 5.44 -3.91 -5.15
CA LEU A 129 5.07 -4.43 -6.47
C LEU A 129 5.94 -5.63 -6.87
N ILE A 130 7.26 -5.56 -6.65
CA ILE A 130 8.18 -6.67 -6.98
C ILE A 130 7.80 -7.93 -6.22
N ILE A 131 7.62 -7.84 -4.90
CA ILE A 131 7.24 -8.99 -4.08
C ILE A 131 5.84 -9.49 -4.43
N GLY A 132 4.85 -8.59 -4.54
CA GLY A 132 3.47 -8.99 -4.82
C GLY A 132 3.30 -9.68 -6.18
N VAL A 133 3.92 -9.15 -7.23
CA VAL A 133 3.93 -9.79 -8.56
C VAL A 133 4.72 -11.10 -8.51
N GLY A 134 5.86 -11.11 -7.82
CA GLY A 134 6.69 -12.29 -7.63
C GLY A 134 5.91 -13.45 -7.01
N GLU A 135 5.17 -13.20 -5.92
CA GLU A 135 4.33 -14.20 -5.27
C GLU A 135 3.31 -14.81 -6.24
N LYS A 136 2.61 -13.97 -7.02
CA LYS A 136 1.59 -14.45 -7.96
C LYS A 136 2.18 -15.24 -9.13
N LEU A 137 3.36 -14.85 -9.61
CA LEU A 137 4.08 -15.61 -10.63
C LEU A 137 4.54 -16.97 -10.08
N PHE A 138 5.10 -17.01 -8.86
CA PHE A 138 5.54 -18.27 -8.27
C PHE A 138 4.36 -19.23 -8.01
N GLU A 139 3.23 -18.72 -7.51
CA GLU A 139 1.98 -19.50 -7.36
C GLU A 139 1.56 -20.14 -8.69
N PHE A 140 1.71 -19.43 -9.81
CA PHE A 140 1.36 -19.94 -11.14
C PHE A 140 2.31 -21.04 -11.64
N TRP A 141 3.62 -20.87 -11.48
CA TRP A 141 4.63 -21.79 -12.04
C TRP A 141 4.86 -23.05 -11.20
N ILE A 142 4.86 -22.93 -9.87
CA ILE A 142 5.20 -24.04 -8.95
C ILE A 142 3.93 -24.73 -8.43
N GLY A 143 2.76 -24.07 -8.53
CA GLY A 143 1.52 -24.50 -7.91
C GLY A 143 1.40 -24.00 -6.47
N PRO A 144 0.18 -23.97 -5.90
CA PRO A 144 -0.04 -23.48 -4.54
C PRO A 144 0.65 -24.43 -3.54
N LEU A 145 1.60 -23.89 -2.78
CA LEU A 145 2.18 -24.53 -1.59
C LEU A 145 1.35 -24.21 -0.34
#